data_AF-A0AAV7FHF6-F1
#
_entry.id   AF-A0AAV7FHF6-F1
#
_cell.length_a   1.000
_cell.length_b   1.000
_cell.length_c   1.000
_cell.angle_alpha   90.00
_cell.angle_beta   90.00
_cell.angle_gamma   90.00
#
_symmetry.space_group_name_H-M   'P 1'
#
loop_
_entity.id
_entity.type
_entity.pdbx_description
1 polymer ?
#
loop_
_entity_poly.entity_id
_entity_poly.type
_entity_poly.pdbx_seq_one_letter_code
_entity_poly.pdbx_strand_id
1 'polypeptide(L)'
;MTDAFSHFGIKRLSICDVQRLEWDTLESNIRRWIYTISPFVESVKSAAIQLLSFIKAISIGHRSSEKLFKVLGLHGALTDLLHDIAIIFQSKALESINTHVVEIIDRLAKAAREILSEFESAILREPSKFLFVEVLFTCLQVVTSIKLLCYQTYKLHHTVRTHQLYSIHWVTCVHT
;
A
#
# COMPACT_ATOMS: atom_id res chain seq x y z
N MET A 1 -6.03 -19.15 6.19
CA MET A 1 -4.84 -19.35 5.33
C MET A 1 -4.58 -20.81 4.96
N THR A 2 -5.28 -21.78 5.57
CA THR A 2 -5.07 -23.23 5.35
C THR A 2 -5.45 -23.75 3.96
N ASP A 3 -6.24 -23.00 3.17
CA ASP A 3 -6.79 -23.49 1.88
C ASP A 3 -6.11 -22.93 0.63
N ALA A 4 -5.15 -22.00 0.75
CA ALA A 4 -4.52 -21.43 -0.45
C ALA A 4 -3.65 -22.46 -1.18
N PHE A 5 -3.01 -23.37 -0.42
CA PHE A 5 -2.08 -24.36 -0.95
C PHE A 5 -2.77 -25.65 -1.42
N SER A 6 -4.00 -25.91 -0.98
CA SER A 6 -4.77 -27.07 -1.44
C SER A 6 -5.12 -26.96 -2.92
N HIS A 7 -5.39 -25.74 -3.42
CA HIS A 7 -5.60 -25.47 -4.85
C HIS A 7 -4.39 -25.87 -5.72
N PHE A 8 -3.19 -25.82 -5.16
CA PHE A 8 -1.95 -26.21 -5.83
C PHE A 8 -1.55 -27.68 -5.60
N GLY A 9 -2.43 -28.48 -4.97
CA GLY A 9 -2.16 -29.89 -4.68
C GLY A 9 -1.04 -30.11 -3.67
N ILE A 10 -0.71 -29.09 -2.87
CA ILE A 10 0.27 -29.19 -1.80
C ILE A 10 -0.41 -29.81 -0.57
N LYS A 11 0.15 -30.93 -0.10
CA LYS A 11 -0.30 -31.59 1.12
C LYS A 11 0.28 -30.88 2.34
N ARG A 12 -0.55 -30.70 3.37
CA ARG A 12 -0.09 -30.30 4.70
C ARG A 12 0.53 -31.52 5.37
N LEU A 13 1.85 -31.48 5.58
CA LEU A 13 2.60 -32.52 6.27
C LEU A 13 3.14 -31.94 7.57
N SER A 14 3.03 -32.69 8.67
CA SER A 14 3.75 -32.36 9.90
C SER A 14 5.24 -32.67 9.73
N ILE A 15 6.07 -32.15 10.63
CA ILE A 15 7.51 -32.47 10.66
C ILE A 15 7.73 -33.98 10.82
N CYS A 16 6.93 -34.63 11.68
CA CYS A 16 6.98 -36.08 11.88
C CYS A 16 6.62 -36.86 10.61
N ASP A 17 5.65 -36.36 9.83
CA ASP A 17 5.27 -36.99 8.55
C ASP A 17 6.44 -36.92 7.57
N VAL A 18 7.05 -35.74 7.42
CA VAL A 18 8.20 -35.52 6.52
C VAL A 18 9.35 -36.47 6.84
N GLN A 19 9.67 -36.67 8.12
CA GLN A 19 10.77 -37.55 8.55
C GLN A 19 10.49 -39.04 8.33
N ARG A 20 9.21 -39.44 8.20
CA ARG A 20 8.79 -40.83 8.00
C ARG A 20 8.49 -41.17 6.55
N LEU A 21 8.53 -40.19 5.64
CA LEU A 21 8.28 -40.42 4.22
C LEU A 21 9.44 -41.16 3.56
N GLU A 22 9.08 -42.07 2.64
CA GLU A 22 10.05 -42.59 1.69
C GLU A 22 10.61 -41.48 0.80
N TRP A 23 11.90 -41.59 0.47
CA TRP A 23 12.62 -40.56 -0.26
C TRP A 23 11.92 -40.18 -1.58
N ASP A 24 11.46 -41.15 -2.37
CA ASP A 24 10.79 -40.88 -3.66
C ASP A 24 9.51 -40.04 -3.48
N THR A 25 8.76 -40.29 -2.42
CA THR A 25 7.56 -39.50 -2.08
C THR A 25 7.95 -38.11 -1.62
N LEU A 26 8.98 -37.99 -0.78
CA LEU A 26 9.49 -36.70 -0.33
C LEU A 26 9.99 -35.84 -1.51
N GLU A 27 10.79 -36.42 -2.40
CA GLU A 27 11.33 -35.77 -3.59
C GLU A 27 10.22 -35.29 -4.53
N SER A 28 9.18 -36.11 -4.72
CA SER A 28 7.97 -35.73 -5.47
C SER A 28 7.24 -34.54 -4.84
N ASN A 29 7.12 -34.50 -3.51
CA ASN A 29 6.55 -33.35 -2.80
C ASN A 29 7.43 -32.10 -2.96
N ILE A 30 8.75 -32.21 -2.78
CA ILE A 30 9.69 -31.10 -2.93
C ILE A 30 9.58 -30.48 -4.33
N ARG A 31 9.60 -31.31 -5.38
CA ARG A 31 9.38 -30.83 -6.76
C ARG A 31 8.07 -30.06 -6.88
N ARG A 32 6.96 -30.62 -6.38
CA ARG A 32 5.64 -29.96 -6.44
C ARG A 32 5.65 -28.62 -5.72
N TRP A 33 6.28 -28.53 -4.56
CA TRP A 33 6.45 -27.27 -3.83
C TRP A 33 7.21 -26.25 -4.68
N ILE A 34 8.35 -26.62 -5.26
CA ILE A 34 9.16 -25.75 -6.11
C ILE A 34 8.35 -25.23 -7.31
N TYR A 35 7.62 -26.12 -8.01
CA TYR A 35 6.79 -25.73 -9.16
C TYR A 35 5.61 -24.82 -8.79
N THR A 36 5.16 -24.84 -7.53
CA THR A 36 4.02 -24.06 -7.06
C THR A 36 4.39 -22.62 -6.68
N ILE A 37 5.66 -22.35 -6.34
CA ILE A 37 6.10 -21.03 -5.87
C ILE A 37 5.78 -19.92 -6.88
N SER A 38 6.06 -20.14 -8.17
CA SER A 38 5.82 -19.13 -9.20
C SER A 38 4.32 -18.81 -9.40
N PRO A 39 3.42 -19.80 -9.61
CA PRO A 39 1.97 -19.57 -9.63
C PRO A 39 1.41 -18.90 -8.38
N PHE A 40 1.95 -19.23 -7.21
CA PHE A 40 1.57 -18.57 -5.95
C PHE A 40 1.94 -17.08 -5.96
N VAL A 41 3.17 -16.74 -6.35
CA VAL A 41 3.62 -15.34 -6.45
C VAL A 41 2.75 -14.54 -7.42
N GLU A 42 2.43 -15.09 -8.59
CA GLU A 42 1.55 -14.43 -9.55
C GLU A 42 0.11 -14.26 -9.02
N SER A 43 -0.39 -15.24 -8.25
CA SER A 43 -1.70 -15.14 -7.60
C SER A 43 -1.75 -14.01 -6.58
N VAL A 44 -0.72 -13.90 -5.73
CA VAL A 44 -0.58 -12.80 -4.76
C VAL A 44 -0.48 -11.45 -5.47
N LYS A 45 0.33 -11.39 -6.54
CA LYS A 45 0.48 -10.18 -7.36
C LYS A 45 -0.85 -9.72 -7.96
N SER A 46 -1.60 -10.64 -8.55
CA SER A 46 -2.92 -10.35 -9.12
C SER A 46 -3.89 -9.83 -8.07
N ALA A 47 -3.96 -10.49 -6.90
CA ALA A 47 -4.80 -10.05 -5.80
C ALA A 47 -4.42 -8.65 -5.29
N ALA A 48 -3.12 -8.36 -5.15
CA ALA A 48 -2.62 -7.05 -4.76
C ALA A 48 -3.04 -5.97 -5.79
N ILE A 49 -2.85 -6.22 -7.09
CA ILE A 49 -3.24 -5.28 -8.15
C ILE A 49 -4.74 -4.99 -8.13
N GLN A 50 -5.58 -6.00 -7.90
CA GLN A 50 -7.03 -5.82 -7.82
C GLN A 50 -7.42 -4.93 -6.64
N LEU A 51 -6.85 -5.18 -5.46
CA LEU A 51 -7.07 -4.37 -4.27
C LEU A 51 -6.63 -2.92 -4.49
N LEU A 52 -5.44 -2.73 -5.07
CA LEU A 52 -4.92 -1.40 -5.38
C LEU A 52 -5.76 -0.67 -6.42
N SER A 53 -6.25 -1.37 -7.44
CA SER A 53 -7.14 -0.81 -8.47
C SER A 53 -8.45 -0.28 -7.87
N PHE A 54 -9.00 -0.98 -6.88
CA PHE A 54 -10.19 -0.52 -6.16
C PHE A 54 -9.92 0.78 -5.39
N ILE A 55 -8.80 0.86 -4.67
CA ILE A 55 -8.42 2.09 -3.94
C ILE A 55 -8.17 3.24 -4.92
N LYS A 56 -7.52 2.96 -6.06
CA LYS A 56 -7.29 3.92 -7.14
C LYS A 56 -8.60 4.48 -7.71
N ALA A 57 -9.64 3.66 -7.83
CA ALA A 57 -10.96 4.09 -8.27
C ALA A 57 -11.63 5.02 -7.26
N ILE A 58 -11.52 4.73 -5.96
CA ILE A 58 -12.00 5.62 -4.89
C ILE A 58 -11.32 6.98 -4.96
N SER A 59 -10.01 7.01 -5.23
CA SER A 59 -9.27 8.27 -5.34
C SER A 59 -9.60 9.08 -6.61
N ILE A 60 -10.32 8.51 -7.58
CA ILE A 60 -10.81 9.21 -8.80
C ILE A 60 -12.24 9.71 -8.65
N GLY A 61 -13.05 9.01 -7.84
CA GLY A 61 -14.49 9.22 -7.75
C GLY A 61 -14.89 10.64 -7.36
N HIS A 62 -16.18 10.95 -7.54
CA HIS A 62 -16.74 12.28 -7.28
C HIS A 62 -16.33 12.80 -5.90
N ARG A 63 -15.75 14.01 -5.87
CA ARG A 63 -15.22 14.68 -4.69
C ARG A 63 -16.39 15.25 -3.88
N SER A 64 -16.50 14.89 -2.61
CA SER A 64 -17.49 15.44 -1.68
C SER A 64 -16.91 15.41 -0.27
N SER A 65 -17.35 16.34 0.58
CA SER A 65 -16.94 16.44 1.98
C SER A 65 -17.17 15.14 2.76
N GLU A 66 -18.27 14.43 2.48
CA GLU A 66 -18.60 13.13 3.08
C GLU A 66 -17.57 12.02 2.80
N LYS A 67 -16.83 12.13 1.69
CA LYS A 67 -15.80 11.14 1.31
C LYS A 67 -14.41 11.47 1.85
N LEU A 68 -14.20 12.67 2.37
CA LEU A 68 -12.89 13.14 2.83
C LEU A 68 -12.28 12.19 3.87
N PHE A 69 -13.04 11.83 4.91
CA PHE A 69 -12.55 10.94 5.96
C PHE A 69 -12.18 9.55 5.44
N LYS A 70 -12.92 9.03 4.45
CA LYS A 70 -12.62 7.73 3.83
C LYS A 70 -11.33 7.80 3.00
N VAL A 71 -11.15 8.88 2.23
CA VAL A 71 -9.93 9.12 1.45
C VAL A 71 -8.72 9.28 2.36
N LEU A 72 -8.84 10.04 3.45
CA LEU A 72 -7.78 10.21 4.45
C LEU A 72 -7.48 8.90 5.19
N GLY A 73 -8.51 8.13 5.54
CA GLY A 73 -8.34 6.81 6.16
C GLY A 73 -7.59 5.83 5.25
N LEU A 74 -7.94 5.79 3.95
CA LEU A 74 -7.23 4.98 2.97
C LEU A 74 -5.78 5.45 2.75
N HIS A 75 -5.55 6.77 2.72
CA HIS A 75 -4.21 7.33 2.62
C HIS A 75 -3.34 6.91 3.82
N GLY A 76 -3.85 7.07 5.04
CA GLY A 76 -3.16 6.69 6.27
C GLY A 76 -2.83 5.20 6.27
N ALA A 77 -3.83 4.34 6.06
CA ALA A 77 -3.64 2.89 6.05
C ALA A 77 -2.62 2.42 5.00
N LEU A 78 -2.67 2.95 3.78
CA LEU A 78 -1.69 2.60 2.74
C LEU A 78 -0.28 3.11 3.08
N THR A 79 -0.16 4.29 3.69
CA THR A 79 1.13 4.86 4.07
C THR A 79 1.77 4.06 5.21
N ASP A 80 0.98 3.63 6.19
CA ASP A 80 1.45 2.82 7.32
C ASP A 80 1.92 1.44 6.84
N LEU A 81 1.23 0.85 5.86
CA LEU A 81 1.58 -0.44 5.26
C LEU A 81 2.71 -0.36 4.22
N LEU A 82 3.13 0.84 3.78
CA LEU A 82 4.07 0.99 2.67
C LEU A 82 5.38 0.25 2.92
N HIS A 83 5.90 0.28 4.15
CA HIS A 83 7.14 -0.40 4.49
C HIS A 83 7.00 -1.93 4.42
N ASP A 84 5.90 -2.48 4.96
CA ASP A 84 5.64 -3.91 4.94
C ASP A 84 5.43 -4.41 3.51
N ILE A 85 4.70 -3.65 2.69
CA ILE A 85 4.53 -3.91 1.26
C ILE A 85 5.90 -3.90 0.57
N ALA A 86 6.73 -2.89 0.83
CA ALA A 86 8.06 -2.80 0.26
C ALA A 86 8.92 -4.01 0.62
N ILE A 87 8.82 -4.52 1.86
CA ILE A 87 9.53 -5.73 2.32
C ILE A 87 9.00 -7.00 1.64
N ILE A 88 7.69 -7.17 1.56
CA ILE A 88 7.07 -8.36 0.97
C ILE A 88 7.33 -8.41 -0.54
N PHE A 89 7.36 -7.25 -1.20
CA PHE A 89 7.45 -7.10 -2.65
C PHE A 89 8.81 -6.56 -3.11
N GLN A 90 9.91 -6.91 -2.42
CA GLN A 90 11.28 -6.50 -2.81
C GLN A 90 11.77 -7.14 -4.11
N SER A 91 11.16 -8.24 -4.54
CA SER A 91 11.63 -8.95 -5.74
C SER A 91 11.35 -8.14 -7.01
N LYS A 92 12.23 -8.25 -8.00
CA LYS A 92 12.08 -7.60 -9.31
C LYS A 92 10.74 -7.91 -9.99
N ALA A 93 10.17 -9.10 -9.74
CA ALA A 93 8.88 -9.51 -10.30
C ALA A 93 7.68 -8.73 -9.73
N LEU A 94 7.85 -8.10 -8.56
CA LEU A 94 6.78 -7.48 -7.77
C LEU A 94 7.02 -5.99 -7.52
N GLU A 95 8.15 -5.44 -7.96
CA GLU A 95 8.51 -4.02 -7.83
C GLU A 95 7.41 -3.07 -8.33
N SER A 96 6.68 -3.46 -9.37
CA SER A 96 5.57 -2.66 -9.92
C SER A 96 4.44 -2.41 -8.92
N ILE A 97 4.27 -3.29 -7.91
CA ILE A 97 3.30 -3.09 -6.82
C ILE A 97 3.70 -1.88 -5.98
N ASN A 98 4.99 -1.76 -5.63
CA ASN A 98 5.49 -0.64 -4.83
C ASN A 98 5.25 0.70 -5.53
N THR A 99 5.58 0.77 -6.82
CA THR A 99 5.34 1.96 -7.64
C THR A 99 3.85 2.32 -7.66
N HIS A 100 2.97 1.33 -7.82
CA HIS A 100 1.53 1.56 -7.87
C HIS A 100 0.98 2.04 -6.51
N VAL A 101 1.48 1.50 -5.40
CA VAL A 101 1.10 1.95 -4.05
C VAL A 101 1.47 3.41 -3.83
N VAL A 102 2.71 3.80 -4.17
CA VAL A 102 3.16 5.19 -4.05
C VAL A 102 2.32 6.13 -4.91
N GLU A 103 2.00 5.74 -6.15
CA GLU A 103 1.13 6.52 -7.03
C GLU A 103 -0.27 6.70 -6.40
N ILE A 104 -0.85 5.64 -5.83
CA ILE A 104 -2.18 5.70 -5.21
C ILE A 104 -2.17 6.60 -3.96
N ILE A 105 -1.12 6.52 -3.13
CA ILE A 105 -0.96 7.39 -1.96
C ILE A 105 -0.96 8.86 -2.39
N ASP A 106 -0.16 9.23 -3.40
CA ASP A 106 -0.14 10.61 -3.90
C ASP A 106 -1.51 11.05 -4.44
N ARG A 107 -2.21 10.17 -5.15
CA ARG A 107 -3.54 10.46 -5.70
C ARG A 107 -4.59 10.64 -4.61
N LEU A 108 -4.54 9.85 -3.53
CA LEU A 108 -5.41 10.02 -2.36
C LEU A 108 -5.13 11.36 -1.67
N ALA A 109 -3.85 11.71 -1.50
CA ALA A 109 -3.46 12.99 -0.94
C ALA A 109 -3.96 14.16 -1.81
N LYS A 110 -3.85 14.03 -3.13
CA LYS A 110 -4.37 15.00 -4.09
C LYS A 110 -5.89 15.14 -3.99
N ALA A 111 -6.61 14.03 -3.98
CA ALA A 111 -8.07 14.04 -3.84
C ALA A 111 -8.52 14.72 -2.54
N ALA A 112 -7.83 14.45 -1.43
CA ALA A 112 -8.09 15.14 -0.16
C ALA A 112 -7.87 16.66 -0.27
N ARG A 113 -6.74 17.10 -0.86
CA ARG A 113 -6.47 18.53 -1.08
C ARG A 113 -7.55 19.22 -1.92
N GLU A 114 -8.04 18.55 -2.97
CA GLU A 114 -9.07 19.10 -3.85
C GLU A 114 -10.43 19.22 -3.15
N ILE A 115 -10.85 18.20 -2.37
CA ILE A 115 -12.08 18.26 -1.57
C ILE A 115 -12.03 19.42 -0.57
N LEU A 116 -10.87 19.63 0.07
CA LEU A 116 -10.67 20.71 1.03
C LEU A 116 -10.72 22.10 0.38
N SER A 117 -10.08 22.26 -0.78
CA SER A 117 -10.09 23.52 -1.52
C SER A 117 -11.50 23.88 -2.01
N GLU A 118 -12.29 22.90 -2.43
CA GLU A 118 -13.69 23.11 -2.81
C GLU A 118 -14.55 23.52 -1.61
N PHE A 119 -14.34 22.88 -0.46
CA PHE A 119 -15.02 23.23 0.80
C PHE A 119 -14.67 24.65 1.27
N GLU A 120 -13.40 25.02 1.27
CA GLU A 120 -12.93 26.37 1.60
C GLU A 120 -13.56 27.41 0.66
N SER A 121 -13.56 27.14 -0.64
CA SER A 121 -14.16 28.02 -1.65
C SER A 121 -15.67 28.20 -1.44
N ALA A 122 -16.37 27.15 -1.01
CA ALA A 122 -17.79 27.22 -0.69
C ALA A 122 -18.07 28.11 0.54
N ILE A 123 -17.26 27.98 1.59
CA ILE A 123 -17.37 28.82 2.80
C ILE A 123 -17.16 30.30 2.48
N LEU A 124 -16.12 30.62 1.70
CA LEU A 124 -15.80 32.01 1.35
C LEU A 124 -16.90 32.69 0.52
N ARG A 125 -17.66 31.91 -0.26
CA ARG A 125 -18.74 32.43 -1.11
C ARG A 125 -20.05 32.68 -0.35
N GLU A 126 -20.34 31.92 0.70
CA GLU A 126 -21.59 32.03 1.46
C GLU A 126 -21.37 32.02 2.98
N PRO A 127 -20.75 33.06 3.57
CA PRO A 127 -20.40 33.10 5.00
C PRO A 127 -21.61 33.08 5.94
N SER A 128 -22.81 33.43 5.45
CA SER A 128 -24.03 33.56 6.26
C SER A 128 -24.79 32.25 6.48
N LYS A 129 -24.47 31.17 5.77
CA LYS A 129 -25.17 29.88 5.90
C LYS A 129 -24.46 28.85 6.78
N PHE A 130 -23.23 29.12 7.22
CA PHE A 130 -22.38 28.13 7.86
C PHE A 130 -22.17 28.42 9.35
N LEU A 131 -22.83 27.67 10.23
CA LEU A 131 -22.68 27.76 11.68
C LEU A 131 -21.27 27.28 12.11
N PHE A 132 -20.56 28.17 12.78
CA PHE A 132 -19.12 28.20 13.08
C PHE A 132 -18.52 26.93 13.74
N VAL A 133 -19.32 26.05 14.34
CA VAL A 133 -18.83 24.93 15.18
C VAL A 133 -18.47 23.68 14.36
N GLU A 134 -19.21 23.38 13.30
CA GLU A 134 -18.86 22.28 12.37
C GLU A 134 -17.62 22.62 11.53
N VAL A 135 -17.48 23.90 11.14
CA VAL A 135 -16.34 24.42 10.39
C VAL A 135 -15.07 24.42 11.23
N LEU A 136 -15.13 24.81 12.52
CA LEU A 136 -13.95 24.77 13.38
C LEU A 136 -13.49 23.34 13.68
N PHE A 137 -14.41 22.39 13.84
CA PHE A 137 -14.05 20.99 14.09
C PHE A 137 -13.47 20.33 12.83
N THR A 138 -14.10 20.54 11.67
CA THR A 138 -13.52 20.10 10.38
C THR A 138 -12.22 20.83 10.07
N CYS A 139 -12.11 22.14 10.25
CA CYS A 139 -10.86 22.89 10.06
C CYS A 139 -9.74 22.43 11.02
N LEU A 140 -10.01 22.15 12.30
CA LEU A 140 -8.98 21.61 13.20
C LEU A 140 -8.56 20.19 12.81
N GLN A 141 -9.50 19.32 12.45
CA GLN A 141 -9.17 17.97 11.98
C GLN A 141 -8.43 18.00 10.65
N VAL A 142 -8.77 18.95 9.78
CA VAL A 142 -8.11 19.19 8.50
C VAL A 142 -6.72 19.76 8.69
N VAL A 143 -6.51 20.73 9.59
CA VAL A 143 -5.17 21.25 9.92
C VAL A 143 -4.30 20.18 10.59
N THR A 144 -4.89 19.31 11.41
CA THR A 144 -4.19 18.15 12.00
C THR A 144 -3.82 17.12 10.93
N SER A 145 -4.74 16.84 10.00
CA SER A 145 -4.52 15.94 8.86
C SER A 145 -3.52 16.52 7.85
N ILE A 146 -3.52 17.83 7.63
CA ILE A 146 -2.55 18.55 6.79
C ILE A 146 -1.17 18.55 7.47
N LYS A 147 -1.08 18.75 8.79
CA LYS A 147 0.18 18.57 9.52
C LYS A 147 0.69 17.13 9.39
N LEU A 148 -0.19 16.14 9.45
CA LEU A 148 0.18 14.73 9.26
C LEU A 148 0.63 14.44 7.82
N LEU A 149 -0.08 14.96 6.82
CA LEU A 149 0.24 14.83 5.39
C LEU A 149 1.53 15.58 5.02
N CYS A 150 1.79 16.76 5.60
CA CYS A 150 3.07 17.48 5.47
C CYS A 150 4.21 16.72 6.15
N TYR A 151 3.97 16.15 7.33
CA TYR A 151 4.96 15.33 8.02
C TYR A 151 5.25 14.02 7.26
N GLN A 152 4.24 13.39 6.68
CA GLN A 152 4.37 12.17 5.89
C GLN A 152 5.01 12.45 4.52
N THR A 153 4.69 13.55 3.83
CA THR A 153 5.40 13.94 2.60
C THR A 153 6.86 14.30 2.88
N TYR A 154 7.16 14.97 3.99
CA TYR A 154 8.53 15.19 4.47
C TYR A 154 9.27 13.87 4.72
N LYS A 155 8.64 12.92 5.44
CA LYS A 155 9.22 11.60 5.76
C LYS A 155 9.39 10.73 4.51
N LEU A 156 8.40 10.68 3.62
CA LEU A 156 8.46 9.95 2.34
C LEU A 156 9.57 10.50 1.44
N HIS A 157 9.67 11.82 1.31
CA HIS A 157 10.72 12.45 0.50
C HIS A 157 12.12 12.19 1.08
N HIS A 158 12.26 12.12 2.41
CA HIS A 158 13.50 11.73 3.06
C HIS A 158 13.82 10.24 2.87
N THR A 159 12.84 9.34 3.04
CA THR A 159 13.01 7.88 2.86
C THR A 159 13.30 7.49 1.41
N VAL A 160 12.65 8.14 0.44
CA VAL A 160 12.91 7.95 -1.01
C VAL A 160 14.28 8.48 -1.39
N ARG A 161 14.71 9.64 -0.86
CA ARG A 161 16.08 10.13 -1.06
C ARG A 161 17.12 9.22 -0.44
N THR A 162 16.86 8.65 0.74
CA THR A 162 17.79 7.67 1.33
C THR A 162 17.86 6.40 0.50
N HIS A 163 16.77 5.88 -0.06
CA HIS A 163 16.82 4.69 -0.93
C HIS A 163 17.50 4.93 -2.28
N GLN A 164 17.39 6.13 -2.89
CA GLN A 164 18.21 6.48 -4.05
C GLN A 164 19.68 6.69 -3.68
N LEU A 165 19.98 7.28 -2.53
CA LEU A 165 21.37 7.45 -2.06
C LEU A 165 22.02 6.12 -1.71
N TYR A 166 21.29 5.16 -1.12
CA TYR A 166 21.83 3.82 -0.86
C TYR A 166 22.12 3.05 -2.16
N SER A 167 21.33 3.23 -3.23
CA SER A 167 21.66 2.61 -4.52
C SER A 167 22.87 3.23 -5.23
N ILE A 168 23.25 4.48 -4.90
CA ILE A 168 24.40 5.19 -5.51
C ILE A 168 25.66 5.05 -4.64
N HIS A 169 25.52 4.90 -3.31
CA HIS A 169 26.66 4.75 -2.40
C HIS A 169 27.31 3.35 -2.46
N TRP A 170 26.54 2.29 -2.77
CA TRP A 170 27.12 0.95 -2.94
C TRP A 170 28.04 0.83 -4.17
N VAL A 171 27.88 1.67 -5.19
CA VAL A 171 28.71 1.63 -6.41
C VAL A 171 30.00 2.46 -6.28
N THR A 172 30.08 3.37 -5.31
CA THR A 172 31.23 4.28 -5.15
C THR A 172 32.15 3.97 -3.97
N CYS A 173 31.82 2.99 -3.12
CA CYS A 173 32.70 2.56 -2.01
C CYS A 173 33.39 1.20 -2.21
N VAL A 174 33.26 0.56 -3.40
CA VAL A 174 33.87 -0.76 -3.66
C VAL A 174 34.93 -0.73 -4.78
N HIS A 175 35.15 0.38 -5.48
CA HIS A 175 36.30 0.50 -6.40
C HIS A 175 36.91 1.91 -6.33
N THR A 176 38.05 2.00 -5.61
CA THR A 176 39.04 3.10 -5.63
C THR A 176 38.57 4.47 -5.16
#